data_AF-A0ABD0KXA1-F1
#
_entry.id   AF-A0ABD0KXA1-F1
#
_cell.length_a   1.000
_cell.length_b   1.000
_cell.length_c   1.000
_cell.angle_alpha   90.00
_cell.angle_beta   90.00
_cell.angle_gamma   90.00
#
_symmetry.space_group_name_H-M   'P 1'
#
loop_
_entity.id
_entity.type
_entity.pdbx_description
1 polymer ?
#
loop_
_entity_poly.entity_id
_entity_poly.type
_entity_poly.pdbx_seq_one_letter_code
_entity_poly.pdbx_strand_id
1 'polypeptide(L)'
;SRIPNGDSVLDPCDNTAWPGVGHISKSGGGSLNPFGSDFRDAGYRWTVDLCQKDSDGDGISNGAELGDSACAWTPSNGATLGPVIGHPGVGSCAVSNVQPEDQHGHSGEHPGQHGPHGHVGK
;
A
#
# COMPACT_ATOMS: atom_id res chain seq x y z
N SER A 1 -5.33 -18.32 -10.58
CA SER A 1 -4.85 -17.38 -9.55
C SER A 1 -5.99 -17.07 -8.58
N ARG A 2 -5.70 -16.68 -7.33
CA ARG A 2 -6.70 -16.21 -6.33
C ARG A 2 -6.73 -14.67 -6.18
N ILE A 3 -5.86 -13.98 -6.90
CA ILE A 3 -5.73 -12.51 -6.94
C ILE A 3 -5.65 -12.07 -8.42
N PRO A 4 -6.10 -10.85 -8.76
CA PRO A 4 -5.97 -10.33 -10.12
C PRO A 4 -4.50 -10.17 -10.51
N ASN A 5 -4.17 -10.49 -11.77
CA ASN A 5 -2.85 -10.34 -12.38
C ASN A 5 -1.63 -10.85 -11.57
N GLY A 6 -1.81 -11.76 -10.62
CA GLY A 6 -0.74 -12.17 -9.69
C GLY A 6 0.50 -12.81 -10.35
N ASP A 7 0.35 -13.34 -11.56
CA ASP A 7 1.42 -13.89 -12.39
C ASP A 7 2.19 -12.83 -13.20
N SER A 8 1.68 -11.60 -13.25
CA SER A 8 2.26 -10.46 -13.95
C SER A 8 2.96 -9.47 -13.03
N VAL A 9 3.03 -9.76 -11.72
CA VAL A 9 3.67 -8.89 -10.73
C VAL A 9 5.19 -8.99 -10.85
N LEU A 10 5.84 -7.83 -10.88
CA LEU A 10 7.29 -7.70 -10.93
C LEU A 10 7.80 -7.09 -9.63
N ASP A 11 9.05 -7.39 -9.30
CA ASP A 11 9.80 -6.70 -8.26
C ASP A 11 9.98 -5.22 -8.66
N PRO A 12 9.58 -4.26 -7.82
CA PRO A 12 9.69 -2.84 -8.16
C PRO A 12 11.12 -2.32 -8.34
N CYS A 13 12.15 -3.06 -7.91
CA CYS A 13 13.56 -2.63 -7.86
C CYS A 13 14.38 -3.16 -9.02
N ASP A 14 14.15 -4.42 -9.41
CA ASP A 14 14.93 -5.08 -10.46
C ASP A 14 14.08 -5.61 -11.62
N ASN A 15 12.75 -5.38 -11.57
CA ASN A 15 11.80 -5.72 -12.62
C ASN A 15 11.78 -7.23 -12.96
N THR A 16 12.19 -8.09 -12.03
CA THR A 16 12.10 -9.55 -12.16
C THR A 16 10.75 -10.07 -11.69
N ALA A 17 10.30 -11.21 -12.21
CA ALA A 17 8.99 -11.76 -11.87
C ALA A 17 8.87 -12.17 -10.39
N TRP A 18 7.73 -11.86 -9.77
CA TRP A 18 7.39 -12.21 -8.39
C TRP A 18 6.06 -12.99 -8.33
N PRO A 19 6.01 -14.24 -8.84
CA PRO A 19 4.78 -15.05 -8.84
C PRO A 19 4.28 -15.40 -7.43
N GLY A 20 5.14 -15.35 -6.42
CA GLY A 20 4.81 -15.52 -5.01
C GLY A 20 4.37 -14.23 -4.32
N VAL A 21 3.43 -13.47 -4.90
CA VAL A 21 3.07 -12.09 -4.51
C VAL A 21 2.85 -11.88 -3.01
N GLY A 22 2.31 -12.85 -2.29
CA GLY A 22 2.08 -12.76 -0.83
C GLY A 22 3.29 -13.10 0.05
N HIS A 23 4.47 -13.33 -0.53
CA HIS A 23 5.65 -13.81 0.19
C HIS A 23 6.85 -12.91 -0.03
N ILE A 24 7.78 -12.90 0.94
CA ILE A 24 9.07 -12.23 0.81
C ILE A 24 9.96 -12.92 -0.25
N SER A 25 9.82 -14.23 -0.42
CA SER A 25 10.48 -14.95 -1.51
C SER A 25 9.70 -14.74 -2.81
N LYS A 26 10.38 -14.30 -3.88
CA LYS A 26 9.80 -14.11 -5.22
C LYS A 26 9.08 -15.34 -5.75
N SER A 27 9.61 -16.53 -5.46
CA SER A 27 9.02 -17.82 -5.84
C SER A 27 7.83 -18.26 -4.98
N GLY A 28 7.53 -17.57 -3.88
CA GLY A 28 6.51 -17.94 -2.91
C GLY A 28 7.05 -18.79 -1.75
N GLY A 29 6.16 -19.12 -0.80
CA GLY A 29 6.50 -19.89 0.39
C GLY A 29 7.23 -19.07 1.47
N GLY A 30 7.42 -19.68 2.64
CA GLY A 30 8.08 -19.03 3.78
C GLY A 30 7.31 -17.83 4.31
N SER A 31 8.05 -16.82 4.79
CA SER A 31 7.49 -15.61 5.40
C SER A 31 6.58 -14.84 4.46
N LEU A 32 5.46 -14.37 4.99
CA LEU A 32 4.54 -13.47 4.30
C LEU A 32 5.10 -12.04 4.31
N ASN A 33 4.82 -11.31 3.24
CA ASN A 33 4.91 -9.85 3.25
C ASN A 33 3.60 -9.25 3.80
N PRO A 34 3.48 -7.92 3.97
CA PRO A 34 2.26 -7.30 4.49
C PRO A 34 0.98 -7.72 3.74
N PHE A 35 1.00 -7.69 2.40
CA PHE A 35 -0.11 -8.19 1.58
C PHE A 35 -0.47 -9.64 1.86
N GLY A 36 0.53 -10.52 1.96
CA GLY A 36 0.31 -11.93 2.28
C GLY A 36 -0.35 -12.14 3.64
N SER A 37 0.02 -11.33 4.64
CA SER A 37 -0.63 -11.35 5.95
C SER A 37 -2.09 -10.95 5.84
N ASP A 38 -2.39 -9.85 5.15
CA ASP A 38 -3.76 -9.36 4.95
C ASP A 38 -4.60 -10.32 4.11
N PHE A 39 -3.99 -10.93 3.09
CA PHE A 39 -4.64 -11.95 2.28
C PHE A 39 -4.96 -13.20 3.09
N ARG A 40 -4.07 -13.63 3.99
CA ARG A 40 -4.34 -14.71 4.94
C ARG A 40 -5.48 -14.34 5.87
N ASP A 41 -5.48 -13.13 6.41
CA ASP A 41 -6.48 -12.65 7.37
C ASP A 41 -7.86 -12.48 6.69
N ALA A 42 -7.89 -12.19 5.38
CA ALA A 42 -9.07 -12.27 4.51
C ALA A 42 -9.49 -13.72 4.14
N GLY A 43 -8.85 -14.74 4.71
CA GLY A 43 -9.13 -16.15 4.44
C GLY A 43 -8.68 -16.61 3.05
N TYR A 44 -7.61 -16.01 2.52
CA TYR A 44 -7.09 -16.25 1.17
C TYR A 44 -8.10 -15.97 0.06
N ARG A 45 -8.91 -14.91 0.23
CA ARG A 45 -9.91 -14.46 -0.74
C ARG A 45 -9.64 -13.03 -1.15
N TRP A 46 -9.80 -12.75 -2.44
CA TRP A 46 -9.85 -11.39 -2.95
C TRP A 46 -11.19 -10.76 -2.56
N THR A 47 -11.22 -10.10 -1.40
CA THR A 47 -12.39 -9.37 -0.90
C THR A 47 -12.29 -7.90 -1.29
N VAL A 48 -13.41 -7.18 -1.25
CA VAL A 48 -13.42 -5.73 -1.46
C VAL A 48 -12.53 -5.03 -0.42
N ASP A 49 -12.60 -5.45 0.85
CA ASP A 49 -11.76 -4.88 1.92
C ASP A 49 -10.26 -5.09 1.65
N LEU A 50 -9.86 -6.29 1.20
CA LEU A 50 -8.47 -6.53 0.83
C LEU A 50 -8.08 -5.70 -0.39
N CYS A 51 -8.93 -5.65 -1.42
CA CYS A 51 -8.66 -4.86 -2.62
C CYS A 51 -8.44 -3.38 -2.32
N GLN A 52 -9.23 -2.80 -1.40
CA GLN A 52 -9.14 -1.38 -1.03
C GLN A 52 -8.01 -1.06 -0.05
N LYS A 53 -7.43 -2.09 0.58
CA LYS A 53 -6.34 -1.90 1.53
C LYS A 53 -5.05 -1.51 0.80
N ASP A 54 -4.27 -0.66 1.44
CA ASP A 54 -2.87 -0.37 1.12
C ASP A 54 -2.02 -1.19 2.11
N SER A 55 -1.53 -2.37 1.69
CA SER A 55 -0.94 -3.32 2.63
C SER A 55 0.51 -2.97 2.98
N ASP A 56 1.26 -2.42 2.03
CA ASP A 56 2.66 -2.06 2.21
C ASP A 56 2.90 -0.58 2.54
N GLY A 57 1.85 0.23 2.51
CA GLY A 57 1.85 1.61 3.00
C GLY A 57 2.44 2.60 2.02
N ASP A 58 2.47 2.28 0.72
CA ASP A 58 3.02 3.16 -0.31
C ASP A 58 2.02 4.21 -0.84
N GLY A 59 0.78 4.17 -0.33
CA GLY A 59 -0.31 5.07 -0.68
C GLY A 59 -1.17 4.57 -1.84
N ILE A 60 -0.89 3.39 -2.38
CA ILE A 60 -1.67 2.77 -3.47
C ILE A 60 -2.40 1.54 -2.92
N SER A 61 -3.69 1.41 -3.26
CA SER A 61 -4.45 0.22 -2.85
C SER A 61 -3.98 -1.02 -3.62
N ASN A 62 -4.04 -2.19 -2.98
CA ASN A 62 -3.74 -3.49 -3.57
C ASN A 62 -4.45 -3.69 -4.93
N GLY A 63 -5.72 -3.26 -5.03
CA GLY A 63 -6.51 -3.36 -6.24
C GLY A 63 -5.98 -2.49 -7.37
N ALA A 64 -5.65 -1.23 -7.09
CA ALA A 64 -5.05 -0.35 -8.09
C ALA A 64 -3.71 -0.90 -8.59
N GLU A 65 -2.87 -1.44 -7.72
CA GLU A 65 -1.58 -2.04 -8.10
C GLU A 65 -1.72 -3.27 -8.99
N LEU A 66 -2.66 -4.16 -8.64
CA LEU A 66 -2.92 -5.40 -9.39
C LEU A 66 -3.85 -5.19 -10.60
N GLY A 67 -4.29 -3.96 -10.87
CA GLY A 67 -5.14 -3.62 -12.01
C GLY A 67 -6.65 -3.84 -11.79
N ASP A 68 -7.10 -4.12 -10.57
CA ASP A 68 -8.51 -4.15 -10.16
C ASP A 68 -8.89 -2.92 -9.33
N SER A 69 -8.71 -1.71 -9.86
CA SER A 69 -8.99 -0.46 -9.13
C SER A 69 -10.45 -0.27 -8.72
N ALA A 70 -11.37 -0.97 -9.37
CA ALA A 70 -12.80 -0.95 -9.04
C ALA A 70 -13.19 -2.01 -8.01
N CYS A 71 -12.27 -2.87 -7.57
CA CYS A 71 -12.53 -3.99 -6.67
C CYS A 71 -13.69 -4.89 -7.14
N ALA A 72 -13.75 -5.09 -8.45
CA ALA A 72 -14.83 -5.80 -9.12
C ALA A 72 -14.39 -7.19 -9.58
N TRP A 73 -13.09 -7.49 -9.60
CA TRP A 73 -12.60 -8.77 -10.09
C TRP A 73 -13.03 -9.91 -9.17
N THR A 74 -13.45 -11.00 -9.80
CA THR A 74 -13.57 -12.30 -9.15
C THR A 74 -12.99 -13.37 -10.08
N PRO A 75 -12.61 -14.55 -9.56
CA PRO A 75 -12.06 -15.61 -10.40
C PRO A 75 -12.96 -16.06 -11.56
N SER A 76 -14.27 -15.76 -11.53
CA SER A 76 -15.27 -16.26 -12.48
C SER A 76 -15.94 -15.21 -13.36
N ASN A 77 -15.73 -13.90 -13.11
CA ASN A 77 -16.51 -12.86 -13.80
C ASN A 77 -15.84 -12.25 -15.03
N GLY A 78 -14.56 -12.57 -15.30
CA GLY A 78 -13.84 -12.03 -16.44
C GLY A 78 -13.76 -10.50 -16.47
N ALA A 79 -13.75 -9.86 -15.30
CA ALA A 79 -13.64 -8.40 -15.20
C ALA A 79 -12.43 -7.90 -15.99
N THR A 80 -12.59 -6.78 -16.70
CA THR A 80 -11.49 -6.12 -17.40
C THR A 80 -10.54 -5.52 -16.37
N LEU A 81 -9.32 -6.05 -16.33
CA LEU A 81 -8.26 -5.53 -15.47
C LEU A 81 -7.44 -4.48 -16.23
N GLY A 82 -6.99 -3.47 -15.49
CA GLY A 82 -5.94 -2.55 -15.93
C GLY A 82 -4.56 -3.20 -15.91
N PRO A 83 -3.52 -2.44 -16.30
CA PRO A 83 -2.14 -2.89 -16.16
C PRO A 83 -1.76 -3.07 -14.68
N VAL A 84 -0.81 -3.97 -14.43
CA VAL A 84 -0.12 -4.03 -13.14
C VAL A 84 0.81 -2.82 -13.05
N ILE A 85 0.74 -2.08 -11.96
CA ILE A 85 1.53 -0.86 -11.76
C ILE A 85 2.44 -0.93 -10.53
N GLY A 86 2.29 -1.96 -9.68
CA GLY A 86 3.00 -2.09 -8.41
C GLY A 86 3.01 -3.51 -7.86
N HIS A 87 3.51 -3.65 -6.64
CA HIS A 87 3.58 -4.91 -5.92
C HIS A 87 2.90 -4.72 -4.55
N PRO A 88 1.75 -5.35 -4.26
CA PRO A 88 0.86 -4.95 -3.15
C PRO A 88 1.40 -5.18 -1.73
N GLY A 89 2.52 -5.88 -1.61
CA GLY A 89 3.20 -6.16 -0.35
C GLY A 89 4.64 -5.67 -0.31
N VAL A 90 5.08 -4.86 -1.28
CA VAL A 90 6.43 -4.32 -1.39
C VAL A 90 6.30 -2.94 -2.04
N GLY A 91 6.38 -1.90 -1.20
CA GLY A 91 6.29 -0.54 -1.70
C GLY A 91 7.44 -0.17 -2.64
N SER A 92 7.39 1.05 -3.17
CA SER A 92 8.41 1.56 -4.09
C SER A 92 9.85 1.37 -3.57
N CYS A 93 10.79 1.24 -4.50
CA CYS A 93 12.22 1.11 -4.18
C CYS A 93 12.82 2.44 -3.75
N ALA A 94 12.30 2.99 -2.66
CA ALA A 94 13.01 3.96 -1.87
C ALA A 94 14.13 3.20 -1.14
N VAL A 95 15.37 3.45 -1.59
CA VAL A 95 16.57 3.33 -0.75
C VAL A 95 16.20 3.74 0.69
N SER A 96 16.47 2.87 1.67
CA SER A 96 16.16 3.06 3.10
C SER A 96 16.92 4.22 3.78
N ASN A 97 17.24 5.27 3.04
CA ASN A 97 17.90 6.47 3.52
C ASN A 97 17.09 7.74 3.22
N VAL A 98 15.81 7.80 3.62
CA VAL A 98 15.20 9.07 4.07
C VAL A 98 14.12 8.81 5.11
N GLN A 99 14.37 9.24 6.35
CA GLN A 99 13.38 9.97 7.15
C GLN A 99 14.12 11.11 7.87
N PRO A 100 13.51 12.29 8.10
CA PRO A 100 12.40 12.89 7.37
C PRO A 100 12.62 14.40 7.11
N GLU A 101 12.20 14.93 5.97
CA GLU A 101 12.00 16.38 5.84
C GLU A 101 10.76 16.70 5.01
N ASP A 102 9.82 17.34 5.72
CA ASP A 102 8.79 18.28 5.28
C ASP A 102 8.62 18.48 3.77
N GLN A 103 7.40 18.27 3.26
CA GLN A 103 6.73 19.26 2.38
C GLN A 103 5.20 19.05 2.44
N HIS A 104 4.56 19.54 3.51
CA HIS A 104 3.20 20.06 3.41
C HIS A 104 3.23 21.55 3.73
N GLY A 105 3.71 22.32 2.74
CA GLY A 105 3.56 23.77 2.74
C GLY A 105 2.10 24.13 2.46
N HIS A 106 1.33 24.40 3.51
CA HIS A 106 0.17 25.27 3.41
C HIS A 106 0.37 26.51 4.27
N SER A 107 0.63 27.61 3.58
CA SER A 107 0.68 28.97 4.10
C SER A 107 -0.67 29.36 4.73
N GLY A 108 -0.59 29.94 5.92
CA GLY A 108 -1.72 30.53 6.63
C GLY A 108 -1.22 31.43 7.75
N GLU A 109 -0.82 32.65 7.39
CA GLU A 109 -0.59 33.78 8.29
C GLU A 109 -1.85 34.08 9.13
N HIS A 110 -1.75 34.15 10.46
CA HIS A 110 -2.33 35.24 11.26
C HIS A 110 -1.81 35.27 12.72
N PRO A 111 -1.66 36.46 13.33
CA PRO A 111 -0.89 36.66 14.57
C PRO A 111 -1.78 36.69 15.82
N GLY A 112 -1.21 36.34 16.98
CA GLY A 112 -1.90 36.45 18.27
C GLY A 112 -1.04 36.06 19.46
N GLN A 113 0.01 36.83 19.74
CA GLN A 113 0.73 36.74 21.02
C GLN A 113 -0.13 37.37 22.12
N HIS A 114 -0.71 36.56 23.00
CA HIS A 114 -1.20 37.01 24.30
C HIS A 114 -0.13 36.68 25.36
N GLY A 115 0.50 37.71 25.89
CA GLY A 115 1.42 37.61 27.03
C GLY A 115 0.69 37.27 28.34
N PRO A 116 1.40 36.76 29.36
CA PRO A 116 0.79 36.48 30.65
C PRO A 116 0.59 37.78 31.45
N HIS A 117 -0.67 38.17 31.64
CA HIS A 117 -1.06 39.10 32.70
C HIS A 117 -1.05 38.36 34.05
N GLY A 118 -0.36 38.97 35.03
CA GLY A 118 -0.20 38.42 36.37
C GLY A 118 -1.50 38.30 37.16
N HIS A 119 -1.46 37.40 38.15
CA HIS A 119 -2.40 37.38 39.26
C HIS A 119 -1.61 37.45 40.57
N VAL A 120 -1.82 38.55 41.30
CA VAL A 120 -1.47 38.73 42.70
C VAL A 120 -2.34 37.79 43.54
N GLY A 121 -1.71 37.11 44.49
CA GLY A 121 -2.39 36.28 45.46
C GLY A 121 -1.53 36.06 46.70
N LYS A 122 -1.53 37.05 47.60
CA LYS A 122 -1.51 36.99 49.09
C LYS A 122 -1.03 38.32 49.66
#